data_AF-A0A6G0MHN8-F1
#
_entry.id   AF-A0A6G0MHN8-F1
#
_cell.length_a   1.000
_cell.length_b   1.000
_cell.length_c   1.000
_cell.angle_alpha   90.00
_cell.angle_beta   90.00
_cell.angle_gamma   90.00
#
_symmetry.space_group_name_H-M   'P 1'
#
loop_
_entity.id
_entity.type
_entity.pdbx_description
1 polymer ?
#
loop_
_entity_poly.entity_id
_entity_poly.type
_entity_poly.pdbx_seq_one_letter_code
_entity_poly.pdbx_strand_id
1 'polypeptide(L)'
;MKTGFALLNQHWKEAFLVCKRQLDQELSDHARDFKRAAQSHEQEEEALRSRLASMTQERDDMFAFARVLERRLKAGSINVPRVMNFLNQHQTQVGGNWSRLKALLEHLKDHQVPPDNWTTQIMVTAIDDYSAQPGPFATLDEDDLGEEKKEEDDSGLGSGSKNAPLDFTQDPTPPATPQTPPNKRNKTSSASSRKVQLRPDSYTPSGKDALDPRTSLARTAEEARASLADHTVIWDKQRADLQLVMRSGLDYLDAFELVNGDHLVHPRIPVRELTLMLARMMYWGRLNHTPWANSLASSEKTAPG
;
A
#
# COMPACT_ATOMS: atom_id res chain seq x y z
N MET A 1 -11.10 -59.85 70.61
CA MET A 1 -11.50 -59.03 69.42
C MET A 1 -11.33 -57.52 69.58
N LYS A 2 -11.22 -56.94 70.79
CA LYS A 2 -11.21 -55.46 70.99
C LYS A 2 -9.93 -54.73 70.51
N THR A 3 -8.79 -55.40 70.43
CA THR A 3 -7.49 -54.81 70.07
C THR A 3 -7.31 -54.55 68.57
N GLY A 4 -7.87 -55.39 67.70
CA GLY A 4 -7.76 -55.22 66.25
C GLY A 4 -8.52 -54.00 65.70
N PHE A 5 -9.69 -53.71 66.27
CA PHE A 5 -10.48 -52.53 65.88
C PHE A 5 -9.79 -51.21 66.27
N ALA A 6 -9.11 -51.18 67.42
CA ALA A 6 -8.38 -50.00 67.88
C ALA A 6 -7.18 -49.67 66.97
N LEU A 7 -6.40 -50.69 66.56
CA LEU A 7 -5.30 -50.52 65.62
C LEU A 7 -5.78 -50.03 64.24
N LEU A 8 -6.86 -50.62 63.72
CA LEU A 8 -7.42 -50.20 62.44
C LEU A 8 -7.91 -48.75 62.49
N ASN A 9 -8.57 -48.34 63.57
CA ASN A 9 -9.02 -46.96 63.76
C ASN A 9 -7.84 -45.98 63.87
N GLN A 10 -6.76 -46.36 64.56
CA GLN A 10 -5.54 -45.54 64.61
C GLN A 10 -4.90 -45.38 63.23
N HIS A 11 -4.77 -46.48 62.48
CA HIS A 11 -4.23 -46.46 61.12
C HIS A 11 -5.03 -45.51 60.20
N TRP A 12 -6.36 -45.57 60.23
CA TRP A 12 -7.19 -44.67 59.42
C TRP A 12 -7.09 -43.20 59.86
N LYS A 13 -6.94 -42.91 61.16
CA LYS A 13 -6.72 -41.54 61.64
C LYS A 13 -5.39 -40.99 61.16
N GLU A 14 -4.33 -41.79 61.21
CA GLU A 14 -3.01 -41.39 60.72
C GLU A 14 -3.03 -41.19 59.20
N ALA A 15 -3.66 -42.10 58.44
CA ALA A 15 -3.83 -41.97 57.00
C ALA A 15 -4.62 -40.70 56.63
N PHE A 16 -5.70 -40.39 57.36
CA PHE A 16 -6.46 -39.16 57.16
C PHE A 16 -5.63 -37.90 57.41
N LEU A 17 -4.85 -37.86 58.49
CA LEU A 17 -3.99 -36.72 58.80
C LEU A 17 -2.86 -36.53 57.78
N VAL A 18 -2.34 -37.62 57.21
CA VAL A 18 -1.35 -37.55 56.12
C VAL A 18 -2.01 -37.00 54.86
N CYS A 19 -3.15 -37.54 54.42
CA CYS A 19 -3.88 -37.04 53.26
C CYS A 19 -4.29 -35.57 53.41
N LYS A 20 -4.74 -35.16 54.60
CA LYS A 20 -5.09 -33.76 54.86
C LYS A 20 -3.89 -32.83 54.72
N ARG A 21 -2.75 -33.18 55.32
CA ARG A 21 -1.52 -32.39 55.20
C ARG A 21 -1.02 -32.32 53.75
N GLN A 22 -1.14 -33.43 53.01
CA GLN A 22 -0.78 -33.45 51.60
C GLN A 22 -1.70 -32.51 50.79
N LEU A 23 -3.02 -32.57 51.01
CA LEU A 23 -3.94 -31.66 50.34
C LEU A 23 -3.67 -30.19 50.68
N ASP A 24 -3.42 -29.87 51.95
CA ASP A 24 -3.10 -28.51 52.39
C ASP A 24 -1.79 -28.01 51.76
N GLN A 25 -0.80 -28.90 51.60
CA GLN A 25 0.47 -28.59 50.93
C GLN A 25 0.26 -28.32 49.43
N GLU A 26 -0.46 -29.19 48.72
CA GLU A 26 -0.78 -29.02 47.30
C GLU A 26 -1.56 -27.72 47.05
N LEU A 27 -2.51 -27.38 47.93
CA LEU A 27 -3.26 -26.12 47.85
C LEU A 27 -2.35 -24.90 48.02
N SER A 28 -1.40 -24.97 48.96
CA SER A 28 -0.40 -23.92 49.17
C SER A 28 0.51 -23.75 47.97
N ASP A 29 0.94 -24.86 47.38
CA ASP A 29 1.84 -24.89 46.23
C ASP A 29 1.15 -24.30 45.00
N HIS A 30 -0.08 -24.74 44.71
CA HIS A 30 -0.90 -24.16 43.66
C HIS A 30 -1.14 -22.65 43.86
N ALA A 31 -1.44 -22.21 45.07
CA ALA A 31 -1.63 -20.78 45.35
C ALA A 31 -0.36 -19.96 45.06
N ARG A 32 0.83 -20.51 45.40
CA ARG A 32 2.11 -19.87 45.08
C ARG A 32 2.37 -19.85 43.58
N ASP A 33 2.07 -20.94 42.88
CA ASP A 33 2.29 -21.04 41.44
C ASP A 33 1.36 -20.11 40.66
N PHE A 34 0.08 -20.02 41.02
CA PHE A 34 -0.85 -19.04 40.45
C PHE A 34 -0.37 -17.61 40.67
N LYS A 35 0.14 -17.29 41.86
CA LYS A 35 0.69 -15.96 42.15
C LYS A 35 1.91 -15.65 41.29
N ARG A 36 2.84 -16.60 41.12
CA ARG A 36 4.01 -16.41 40.24
C ARG A 36 3.60 -16.25 38.78
N ALA A 37 2.66 -17.08 38.31
CA ALA A 37 2.15 -17.01 36.95
C ALA A 37 1.49 -15.66 36.66
N ALA A 38 0.67 -15.16 37.59
CA ALA A 38 0.05 -13.84 37.48
C ALA A 38 1.09 -12.71 37.39
N GLN A 39 2.13 -12.75 38.23
CA GLN A 39 3.21 -11.76 38.21
C GLN A 39 4.05 -11.81 36.93
N SER A 40 4.36 -13.00 36.41
CA SER A 40 5.08 -13.15 35.14
C SER A 40 4.27 -12.55 33.99
N HIS A 41 2.97 -12.85 33.95
CA HIS A 41 2.07 -12.32 32.92
C HIS A 41 1.98 -10.78 32.99
N GLU A 42 1.92 -10.20 34.18
CA GLU A 42 1.91 -8.75 34.37
C GLU A 42 3.20 -8.10 33.86
N GLN A 43 4.36 -8.69 34.15
CA GLN A 43 5.66 -8.22 33.65
C GLN A 43 5.77 -8.33 32.13
N GLU A 44 5.28 -9.43 31.55
CA GLU A 44 5.24 -9.61 30.09
C GLU A 44 4.32 -8.58 29.44
N GLU A 45 3.16 -8.31 30.01
CA GLU A 45 2.25 -7.28 29.52
C GLU A 45 2.89 -5.88 29.57
N GLU A 46 3.58 -5.55 30.65
CA GLU A 46 4.28 -4.28 30.79
C GLU A 46 5.46 -4.14 29.80
N ALA A 47 6.20 -5.22 29.57
CA ALA A 47 7.26 -5.27 28.56
C ALA A 47 6.70 -5.07 27.14
N LEU A 48 5.57 -5.70 26.83
CA LEU A 48 4.88 -5.54 25.55
C LEU A 48 4.33 -4.12 25.37
N ARG A 49 3.73 -3.53 26.41
CA ARG A 49 3.26 -2.14 26.39
C ARG A 49 4.41 -1.16 26.15
N SER A 50 5.54 -1.36 26.81
CA SER A 50 6.75 -0.56 26.62
C SER A 50 7.29 -0.67 25.19
N ARG A 51 7.31 -1.88 24.62
CA ARG A 51 7.72 -2.11 23.24
C ARG A 51 6.78 -1.45 22.23
N LEU A 52 5.47 -1.53 22.47
CA LEU A 52 4.48 -0.85 21.63
C LEU A 52 4.64 0.67 21.67
N ALA A 53 4.89 1.25 22.85
CA ALA A 53 5.17 2.68 22.99
C ALA A 53 6.42 3.09 22.19
N SER A 54 7.51 2.32 22.32
CA SER A 54 8.74 2.57 21.55
C SER A 54 8.52 2.51 20.04
N MET A 55 7.84 1.48 19.53
CA MET A 55 7.56 1.34 18.10
C MET A 55 6.64 2.45 17.58
N THR A 56 5.69 2.89 18.41
CA THR A 56 4.78 3.99 18.06
C THR A 56 5.53 5.31 17.95
N GLN A 57 6.45 5.59 18.88
CA GLN A 57 7.31 6.76 18.85
C GLN A 57 8.20 6.76 17.60
N GLU A 58 8.89 5.65 17.30
CA GLU A 58 9.75 5.53 16.12
C GLU A 58 8.96 5.78 14.83
N ARG A 59 7.75 5.24 14.74
CA ARG A 59 6.83 5.50 13.62
C ARG A 59 6.53 7.00 13.50
N ASP A 60 6.22 7.67 14.60
CA ASP A 60 5.91 9.11 14.58
C ASP A 60 7.10 9.96 14.18
N ASP A 61 8.28 9.62 14.66
CA ASP A 61 9.54 10.27 14.29
C ASP A 61 9.78 10.09 12.78
N MET A 62 9.64 8.88 12.25
CA MET A 62 9.81 8.61 10.81
C MET A 62 8.79 9.40 9.96
N PHE A 63 7.53 9.49 10.39
CA PHE A 63 6.53 10.32 9.71
C PHE A 63 6.84 11.83 9.81
N ALA A 64 7.43 12.29 10.91
CA ALA A 64 7.89 13.66 11.04
C ALA A 64 9.05 13.94 10.07
N PHE A 65 10.05 13.05 10.00
CA PHE A 65 11.16 13.15 9.05
C PHE A 65 10.69 13.13 7.59
N ALA A 66 9.78 12.21 7.23
CA ALA A 66 9.22 12.16 5.88
C ALA A 66 8.52 13.47 5.49
N ARG A 67 7.74 14.07 6.40
CA ARG A 67 7.10 15.37 6.18
C ARG A 67 8.12 16.50 5.99
N VAL A 68 9.23 16.49 6.73
CA VAL A 68 10.30 17.47 6.56
C VAL A 68 10.96 17.31 5.19
N LEU A 69 11.29 16.09 4.77
CA LEU A 69 11.87 15.82 3.46
C LEU A 69 10.93 16.24 2.33
N GLU A 70 9.64 15.95 2.44
CA GLU A 70 8.64 16.37 1.44
C GLU A 70 8.55 17.89 1.33
N ARG A 71 8.60 18.61 2.45
CA ARG A 71 8.65 20.09 2.45
C ARG A 71 9.92 20.60 1.79
N ARG A 72 11.09 20.02 2.10
CA ARG A 72 12.37 20.39 1.47
C ARG A 72 12.35 20.17 -0.04
N LEU A 73 11.82 19.03 -0.49
CA LEU A 73 11.66 18.74 -1.93
C LEU A 73 10.73 19.73 -2.61
N LYS A 74 9.58 20.05 -1.98
CA LYS A 74 8.64 21.05 -2.51
C LYS A 74 9.26 22.45 -2.55
N ALA A 75 10.02 22.83 -1.52
CA ALA A 75 10.70 24.12 -1.45
C ALA A 75 11.86 24.25 -2.45
N GLY A 76 12.63 23.18 -2.67
CA GLY A 76 13.73 23.13 -3.63
C GLY A 76 13.30 22.93 -5.08
N SER A 77 12.04 22.57 -5.34
CA SER A 77 11.56 22.37 -6.71
C SER A 77 11.31 23.72 -7.41
N ILE A 78 11.98 23.94 -8.55
CA ILE A 78 11.78 25.13 -9.37
C ILE A 78 10.35 25.16 -9.93
N ASN A 79 9.56 26.16 -9.56
CA ASN A 79 8.22 26.34 -10.11
C ASN A 79 8.34 26.98 -11.51
N VAL A 80 8.45 26.12 -12.53
CA VAL A 80 8.64 26.53 -13.93
C VAL A 80 7.60 27.56 -14.37
N PRO A 81 6.28 27.39 -14.13
CA PRO A 81 5.29 28.41 -14.49
C PRO A 81 5.53 29.78 -13.84
N ARG A 82 5.92 29.81 -12.56
CA ARG A 82 6.21 31.05 -11.84
C ARG A 82 7.41 31.78 -12.43
N VAL A 83 8.48 31.05 -12.76
CA VAL A 83 9.68 31.60 -13.42
C VAL A 83 9.34 32.16 -14.80
N MET A 84 8.55 31.43 -15.60
CA MET A 84 8.13 31.87 -16.93
C MET A 84 7.32 33.16 -16.88
N ASN A 85 6.38 33.25 -15.93
CA ASN A 85 5.59 34.46 -15.73
C ASN A 85 6.48 35.64 -15.31
N PHE A 86 7.45 35.42 -14.41
CA PHE A 86 8.40 36.44 -13.98
C PHE A 86 9.24 36.99 -15.14
N LEU A 87 9.78 36.11 -16.01
CA LEU A 87 10.57 36.52 -17.18
C LEU A 87 9.77 37.33 -18.21
N ASN A 88 8.44 37.14 -18.23
CA ASN A 88 7.52 37.81 -19.14
C ASN A 88 6.77 39.00 -18.50
N GLN A 89 7.14 39.41 -17.28
CA GLN A 89 6.60 40.59 -16.59
C GLN A 89 7.49 41.82 -16.83
N HIS A 90 6.89 43.03 -16.93
CA HIS A 90 7.58 44.30 -17.25
C HIS A 90 8.05 44.44 -18.72
N GLN A 91 8.95 45.40 -19.00
CA GLN A 91 9.55 45.64 -20.31
C GLN A 91 10.63 44.61 -20.68
N THR A 92 10.76 43.49 -19.96
CA THR A 92 11.64 42.39 -20.35
C THR A 92 11.06 41.69 -21.57
N GLN A 93 11.49 42.15 -22.75
CA GLN A 93 11.24 41.46 -24.01
C GLN A 93 12.19 40.28 -24.10
N VAL A 94 11.85 39.17 -23.44
CA VAL A 94 12.53 37.90 -23.69
C VAL A 94 12.02 37.38 -25.05
N GLY A 95 12.67 37.83 -26.11
CA GLY A 95 12.43 37.34 -27.47
C GLY A 95 12.97 35.91 -27.59
N GLY A 96 12.09 34.94 -27.84
CA GLY A 96 12.51 33.54 -27.98
C GLY A 96 11.37 32.53 -28.02
N ASN A 97 11.74 31.26 -28.21
CA ASN A 97 10.79 30.15 -28.21
C ASN A 97 10.47 29.73 -26.77
N TRP A 98 9.45 30.34 -26.18
CA TRP A 98 9.02 30.10 -24.79
C TRP A 98 8.61 28.65 -24.50
N SER A 99 7.99 27.95 -25.45
CA SER A 99 7.63 26.55 -25.26
C SER A 99 8.86 25.66 -25.15
N ARG A 100 9.93 25.99 -25.90
CA ARG A 100 11.22 25.30 -25.80
C ARG A 100 11.95 25.58 -24.49
N LEU A 101 11.93 26.83 -24.00
CA LEU A 101 12.52 27.16 -22.70
C LEU A 101 11.79 26.45 -21.55
N LYS A 102 10.45 26.45 -21.56
CA LYS A 102 9.63 25.71 -20.60
C LYS A 102 9.99 24.23 -20.59
N ALA A 103 10.11 23.61 -21.76
CA ALA A 103 10.48 22.21 -21.87
C ALA A 103 11.88 21.93 -21.30
N LEU A 104 12.87 22.79 -21.54
CA LEU A 104 14.21 22.64 -20.97
C LEU A 104 14.21 22.71 -19.43
N LEU A 105 13.48 23.66 -18.86
CA LEU A 105 13.34 23.77 -17.40
C LEU A 105 12.58 22.59 -16.80
N GLU A 106 11.63 22.00 -17.54
CA GLU A 106 10.97 20.76 -17.14
C GLU A 106 11.93 19.57 -17.15
N HIS A 107 12.80 19.44 -18.16
CA HIS A 107 13.84 18.41 -18.19
C HIS A 107 14.81 18.56 -17.01
N LEU A 108 15.22 19.79 -16.69
CA LEU A 108 16.06 20.09 -15.52
C LEU A 108 15.37 19.66 -14.21
N LYS A 109 14.09 20.04 -14.04
CA LYS A 109 13.28 19.69 -12.86
C LYS A 109 13.09 18.18 -12.71
N ASP A 110 13.01 17.45 -13.82
CA ASP A 110 12.86 15.98 -13.83
C ASP A 110 14.21 15.24 -13.89
N HIS A 111 15.35 15.95 -13.75
CA HIS A 111 16.72 15.44 -13.87
C HIS A 111 16.98 14.65 -15.16
N GLN A 112 16.34 15.05 -16.26
CA GLN A 112 16.49 14.45 -17.58
C GLN A 112 17.43 15.28 -18.44
N VAL A 113 18.21 14.59 -19.28
CA VAL A 113 19.05 15.24 -20.28
C VAL A 113 18.16 15.77 -21.40
N PRO A 114 18.32 17.04 -21.83
CA PRO A 114 17.63 17.55 -23.00
C PRO A 114 17.91 16.71 -24.26
N PRO A 115 16.98 16.61 -25.22
CA PRO A 115 17.20 15.87 -26.46
C PRO A 115 18.44 16.34 -27.24
N ASP A 116 19.25 15.40 -27.74
CA ASP A 116 20.52 15.67 -28.44
C ASP A 116 20.37 16.53 -29.71
N ASN A 117 19.17 16.56 -30.30
CA ASN A 117 18.87 17.39 -31.47
C ASN A 117 18.56 18.86 -31.10
N TRP A 118 18.62 19.23 -29.82
CA TRP A 118 18.34 20.58 -29.35
C TRP A 118 19.62 21.40 -29.15
N THR A 119 19.92 22.29 -30.09
CA THR A 119 20.85 23.39 -29.84
C THR A 119 20.10 24.54 -29.17
N THR A 120 20.48 24.92 -27.95
CA THR A 120 19.84 26.04 -27.23
C THR A 120 20.88 27.14 -26.99
N GLN A 121 20.57 28.35 -27.44
CA GLN A 121 21.33 29.55 -27.14
C GLN A 121 20.47 30.45 -26.26
N ILE A 122 20.90 30.68 -25.01
CA ILE A 122 20.24 31.62 -24.09
C ILE A 122 21.18 32.80 -23.94
N MET A 123 20.79 33.95 -24.49
CA MET A 123 21.53 35.20 -24.34
C MET A 123 20.95 35.97 -23.16
N VAL A 124 21.67 36.00 -22.04
CA VAL A 124 21.31 36.82 -20.88
C VAL A 124 22.18 38.07 -20.91
N THR A 125 21.57 39.21 -21.22
CA THR A 125 22.22 40.53 -21.15
C THR A 125 21.56 41.33 -20.05
N ALA A 126 22.13 41.30 -18.85
CA ALA A 126 21.83 42.31 -17.83
C ALA A 126 22.80 43.47 -18.07
N ILE A 127 22.32 44.52 -18.74
CA ILE A 127 23.16 45.66 -19.11
C ILE A 127 23.01 46.74 -18.03
N ASP A 128 23.95 46.77 -17.09
CA ASP A 128 24.19 47.96 -16.25
C ASP A 128 25.24 48.89 -16.91
N ASP A 129 26.15 48.32 -17.70
CA ASP A 129 27.20 49.03 -18.46
C ASP A 129 27.46 48.31 -19.80
N TYR A 130 27.33 49.03 -20.92
CA TYR A 130 27.49 48.51 -22.29
C TYR A 130 28.92 48.11 -22.64
N SER A 131 29.90 48.46 -21.81
CA SER A 131 31.33 48.26 -22.09
C SER A 131 31.92 46.95 -21.54
N ALA A 132 31.22 46.27 -20.62
CA ALA A 132 31.72 45.04 -20.00
C ALA A 132 31.50 43.81 -20.90
N GLN A 133 32.57 43.06 -21.20
CA GLN A 133 32.48 41.77 -21.89
C GLN A 133 32.26 40.64 -20.85
N PRO A 134 31.18 39.85 -20.93
CA PRO A 134 30.96 38.72 -20.03
C PRO A 134 32.04 37.64 -20.21
N GLY A 135 32.60 37.14 -19.12
CA GLY A 135 33.51 35.99 -19.14
C GLY A 135 32.78 34.65 -19.37
N PRO A 136 33.51 33.56 -19.71
CA PRO A 136 32.94 32.21 -19.79
C PRO A 136 32.28 31.79 -18.47
N PHE A 137 31.16 31.05 -18.56
CA PHE A 137 30.51 30.52 -17.37
C PHE A 137 31.43 29.51 -16.66
N ALA A 138 31.70 29.74 -15.37
CA ALA A 138 32.34 28.76 -14.51
C ALA A 138 31.25 27.85 -13.91
N THR A 139 31.38 26.54 -14.09
CA THR A 139 30.52 25.57 -13.41
C THR A 139 30.67 25.73 -11.91
N LEU A 140 29.56 26.03 -11.22
CA LEU A 140 29.52 26.14 -9.76
C LEU A 140 29.32 24.76 -9.15
N ASP A 141 29.94 24.49 -8.00
CA ASP A 141 29.65 23.31 -7.18
C ASP A 141 28.21 23.42 -6.64
N GLU A 142 27.42 22.37 -6.85
CA GLU A 142 26.04 22.28 -6.34
C GLU A 142 26.05 22.00 -4.84
N ASP A 143 26.20 23.04 -4.02
CA ASP A 143 26.05 22.95 -2.58
C ASP A 143 24.64 23.41 -2.11
N ASP A 144 24.02 22.46 -1.41
CA ASP A 144 22.80 22.41 -0.59
C ASP A 144 21.88 23.65 -0.44
N LEU A 145 20.61 23.34 -0.65
CA LEU A 145 19.40 24.18 -0.58
C LEU A 145 19.26 24.94 0.74
N GLY A 146 19.18 26.27 0.70
CA GLY A 146 18.91 27.08 1.89
C GLY A 146 18.31 28.45 1.60
N GLU A 147 17.44 28.85 2.54
CA GLU A 147 17.00 30.22 2.87
C GLU A 147 15.57 30.59 2.48
N GLU A 148 14.68 30.24 3.43
CA GLU A 148 13.35 30.80 3.66
C GLU A 148 13.36 32.32 3.79
N LYS A 149 12.35 33.02 3.27
CA LYS A 149 11.79 34.23 3.90
C LYS A 149 10.26 34.31 3.76
N LYS A 150 9.66 34.74 4.86
CA LYS A 150 8.26 34.71 5.33
C LYS A 150 7.42 35.93 4.90
N GLU A 151 6.13 35.85 5.26
CA GLU A 151 5.20 36.96 5.66
C GLU A 151 4.66 37.88 4.52
N GLU A 152 3.44 38.42 4.49
CA GLU A 152 2.35 38.61 5.47
C GLU A 152 1.01 38.94 4.73
N ASP A 153 -0.04 39.09 5.54
CA ASP A 153 -1.49 39.25 5.33
C ASP A 153 -1.98 40.66 4.86
N ASP A 154 -3.26 40.73 4.45
CA ASP A 154 -4.26 41.79 4.78
C ASP A 154 -5.22 42.28 3.65
N SER A 155 -6.54 42.22 3.98
CA SER A 155 -7.72 43.06 3.58
C SER A 155 -8.16 43.23 2.11
N GLY A 156 -9.45 43.25 1.68
CA GLY A 156 -10.79 43.22 2.29
C GLY A 156 -11.84 43.94 1.40
N LEU A 157 -13.09 43.41 1.35
CA LEU A 157 -14.41 44.05 1.01
C LEU A 157 -14.68 44.52 -0.46
N GLY A 158 -15.86 44.45 -1.11
CA GLY A 158 -17.24 44.02 -0.80
C GLY A 158 -18.24 44.66 -1.81
N SER A 159 -19.45 44.08 -1.97
CA SER A 159 -20.72 44.64 -2.52
C SER A 159 -21.23 44.14 -3.89
N GLY A 160 -22.50 43.72 -3.93
CA GLY A 160 -23.24 43.25 -5.12
C GLY A 160 -24.68 43.78 -5.19
N SER A 161 -25.42 43.53 -6.28
CA SER A 161 -26.89 43.71 -6.33
C SER A 161 -27.59 43.11 -7.58
N LYS A 162 -28.52 42.17 -7.32
CA LYS A 162 -29.92 41.96 -7.79
C LYS A 162 -30.35 41.72 -9.27
N ASN A 163 -30.80 40.47 -9.50
CA ASN A 163 -32.16 39.97 -9.86
C ASN A 163 -32.83 40.22 -11.25
N ALA A 164 -33.22 39.11 -11.91
CA ALA A 164 -34.13 38.94 -13.07
C ALA A 164 -35.64 38.98 -12.68
N PRO A 165 -36.67 38.87 -13.59
CA PRO A 165 -37.08 37.57 -14.22
C PRO A 165 -37.87 37.56 -15.59
N LEU A 166 -37.82 36.38 -16.26
CA LEU A 166 -38.79 35.61 -17.10
C LEU A 166 -39.80 36.25 -18.12
N ASP A 167 -39.90 35.62 -19.32
CA ASP A 167 -41.17 35.14 -19.92
C ASP A 167 -40.96 34.05 -21.03
N PHE A 168 -41.91 33.11 -21.14
CA PHE A 168 -41.99 31.94 -22.04
C PHE A 168 -43.27 32.02 -22.89
N THR A 169 -43.23 32.15 -24.23
CA THR A 169 -44.23 31.49 -25.13
C THR A 169 -43.89 31.56 -26.62
N GLN A 170 -44.25 30.47 -27.34
CA GLN A 170 -44.65 30.33 -28.76
C GLN A 170 -43.68 29.70 -29.79
N ASP A 171 -44.09 28.50 -30.23
CA ASP A 171 -43.91 27.90 -31.55
C ASP A 171 -45.34 27.79 -32.17
N PRO A 172 -45.57 27.82 -33.51
CA PRO A 172 -45.60 26.55 -34.29
C PRO A 172 -45.28 26.62 -35.83
N THR A 173 -44.38 25.74 -36.32
CA THR A 173 -44.41 24.75 -37.46
C THR A 173 -44.98 25.05 -38.92
N PRO A 174 -44.80 24.17 -39.96
CA PRO A 174 -44.03 24.37 -41.24
C PRO A 174 -44.88 24.14 -42.55
N PRO A 175 -44.37 23.92 -43.82
CA PRO A 175 -43.73 22.67 -44.36
C PRO A 175 -42.63 22.96 -45.46
N ALA A 176 -41.87 22.06 -46.12
CA ALA A 176 -42.10 20.72 -46.67
C ALA A 176 -40.79 19.92 -46.96
N THR A 177 -40.87 18.60 -46.77
CA THR A 177 -40.02 17.45 -47.19
C THR A 177 -40.12 17.15 -48.72
N PRO A 178 -39.47 16.11 -49.33
CA PRO A 178 -38.71 14.95 -48.80
C PRO A 178 -37.34 14.68 -49.49
N GLN A 179 -36.45 13.90 -48.88
CA GLN A 179 -36.12 12.53 -49.33
C GLN A 179 -35.21 11.79 -48.31
N THR A 180 -35.47 10.50 -48.11
CA THR A 180 -34.67 9.50 -47.34
C THR A 180 -34.99 8.13 -47.94
N PRO A 181 -34.32 6.99 -47.60
CA PRO A 181 -32.99 6.69 -47.02
C PRO A 181 -32.27 5.57 -47.88
N PRO A 182 -31.23 4.81 -47.45
CA PRO A 182 -31.28 3.85 -46.32
C PRO A 182 -30.00 3.68 -45.46
N ASN A 183 -30.20 3.70 -44.14
CA ASN A 183 -29.90 2.63 -43.18
C ASN A 183 -28.47 2.01 -43.13
N LYS A 184 -27.75 2.24 -42.01
CA LYS A 184 -27.27 1.14 -41.15
C LYS A 184 -26.92 1.60 -39.73
N ARG A 185 -27.67 0.99 -38.82
CA ARG A 185 -27.63 0.92 -37.36
C ARG A 185 -26.25 0.50 -36.82
N ASN A 186 -25.85 1.06 -35.68
CA ASN A 186 -25.09 0.46 -34.55
C ASN A 186 -24.85 1.57 -33.50
N LYS A 187 -25.78 1.85 -32.58
CA LYS A 187 -25.93 1.25 -31.23
C LYS A 187 -24.66 1.34 -30.35
N THR A 188 -24.53 2.48 -29.69
CA THR A 188 -24.18 2.72 -28.26
C THR A 188 -23.39 1.64 -27.48
N SER A 189 -22.24 2.04 -26.93
CA SER A 189 -21.86 1.74 -25.54
C SER A 189 -20.90 2.85 -25.07
N SER A 190 -21.40 3.95 -24.50
CA SER A 190 -21.59 4.19 -23.06
C SER A 190 -20.45 3.64 -22.18
N ALA A 191 -19.73 4.58 -21.57
CA ALA A 191 -18.71 4.40 -20.54
C ALA A 191 -19.00 3.23 -19.59
N SER A 192 -18.16 2.20 -19.65
CA SER A 192 -18.21 1.08 -18.71
C SER A 192 -17.60 1.53 -17.38
N SER A 193 -18.46 1.78 -16.40
CA SER A 193 -18.07 1.76 -15.00
C SER A 193 -17.43 0.40 -14.72
N ARG A 194 -16.15 0.38 -14.30
CA ARG A 194 -15.42 -0.84 -13.95
C ARG A 194 -16.23 -1.64 -12.90
N LYS A 195 -17.00 -2.64 -13.35
CA LYS A 195 -17.61 -3.63 -12.47
C LYS A 195 -16.48 -4.50 -11.94
N VAL A 196 -16.19 -4.39 -10.66
CA VAL A 196 -15.23 -5.25 -9.97
C VAL A 196 -15.70 -6.69 -10.11
N GLN A 197 -14.89 -7.56 -10.71
CA GLN A 197 -15.20 -8.98 -10.83
C GLN A 197 -15.05 -9.63 -9.45
N LEU A 198 -16.18 -10.04 -8.85
CA LEU A 198 -16.20 -10.63 -7.50
C LEU A 198 -15.86 -12.13 -7.49
N ARG A 199 -15.95 -12.81 -8.64
CA ARG A 199 -15.72 -14.25 -8.79
C ARG A 199 -15.22 -14.57 -10.20
N PRO A 200 -14.34 -15.57 -10.38
CA PRO A 200 -13.94 -16.00 -11.73
C PRO A 200 -15.14 -16.53 -12.50
N ASP A 201 -15.08 -16.41 -13.83
CA ASP A 201 -16.20 -16.84 -14.69
C ASP A 201 -16.37 -18.38 -14.69
N SER A 202 -15.29 -19.12 -14.47
CA SER A 202 -15.27 -20.58 -14.32
C SER A 202 -14.91 -20.95 -12.88
N TYR A 203 -15.84 -20.74 -11.94
CA TYR A 203 -15.61 -21.09 -10.54
C TYR A 203 -15.98 -22.55 -10.24
N THR A 204 -15.05 -23.29 -9.64
CA THR A 204 -15.24 -24.63 -9.08
C THR A 204 -15.02 -24.57 -7.56
N PRO A 205 -16.06 -24.81 -6.73
CA PRO A 205 -15.90 -24.76 -5.28
C PRO A 205 -14.95 -25.86 -4.79
N SER A 206 -13.91 -25.47 -4.06
CA SER A 206 -13.03 -26.39 -3.33
C SER A 206 -13.51 -26.58 -1.89
N GLY A 207 -13.42 -27.81 -1.37
CA GLY A 207 -13.68 -28.14 0.03
C GLY A 207 -12.45 -28.03 0.93
N LYS A 208 -11.30 -27.61 0.41
CA LYS A 208 -10.09 -27.35 1.19
C LYS A 208 -10.02 -25.87 1.53
N ASP A 209 -9.72 -25.56 2.78
CA ASP A 209 -9.48 -24.20 3.22
C ASP A 209 -8.06 -23.75 2.93
N ALA A 210 -7.83 -22.44 3.05
CA ALA A 210 -6.49 -21.87 2.96
C ALA A 210 -5.62 -22.28 4.16
N LEU A 211 -4.30 -22.09 4.03
CA LEU A 211 -3.35 -22.48 5.08
C LEU A 211 -3.67 -21.72 6.39
N ASP A 212 -3.77 -22.46 7.50
CA ASP A 212 -4.12 -21.94 8.82
C ASP A 212 -3.16 -20.79 9.19
N PRO A 213 -3.66 -19.61 9.61
CA PRO A 213 -2.86 -18.50 10.09
C PRO A 213 -1.81 -18.86 11.14
N ARG A 214 -2.00 -19.94 11.90
CA ARG A 214 -1.09 -20.42 12.95
C ARG A 214 0.03 -21.31 12.42
N THR A 215 -0.06 -21.78 11.18
CA THR A 215 0.98 -22.60 10.55
C THR A 215 1.97 -21.72 9.81
N SER A 216 3.24 -21.76 10.24
CA SER A 216 4.32 -21.08 9.55
C SER A 216 4.67 -21.80 8.24
N LEU A 217 5.00 -21.03 7.21
CA LEU A 217 5.56 -21.56 5.97
C LEU A 217 6.83 -22.38 6.25
N ALA A 218 6.99 -23.50 5.53
CA ALA A 218 8.08 -24.45 5.75
C ALA A 218 9.48 -23.87 5.47
N ARG A 219 9.57 -22.81 4.66
CA ARG A 219 10.82 -22.11 4.35
C ARG A 219 10.70 -20.60 4.54
N THR A 220 11.82 -20.02 4.98
CA THR A 220 12.04 -18.57 4.92
C THR A 220 12.17 -18.10 3.47
N ALA A 221 12.07 -16.80 3.23
CA ALA A 221 12.22 -16.25 1.88
C ALA A 221 13.65 -16.45 1.36
N GLU A 222 14.63 -16.44 2.26
CA GLU A 222 16.05 -16.62 2.00
C GLU A 222 16.37 -18.07 1.59
N GLU A 223 15.78 -19.06 2.27
CA GLU A 223 15.90 -20.47 1.90
C GLU A 223 15.22 -20.77 0.55
N ALA A 224 14.05 -20.18 0.29
CA ALA A 224 13.39 -20.31 -1.00
C ALA A 224 14.20 -19.64 -2.13
N ARG A 225 14.81 -18.49 -1.87
CA ARG A 225 15.76 -17.85 -2.80
C ARG A 225 16.99 -18.72 -3.05
N ALA A 226 17.55 -19.32 -2.01
CA ALA A 226 18.72 -20.20 -2.13
C ALA A 226 18.41 -21.43 -2.98
N SER A 227 17.19 -21.98 -2.89
CA SER A 227 16.76 -23.09 -3.77
C SER A 227 16.65 -22.71 -5.25
N LEU A 228 16.70 -21.41 -5.57
CA LEU A 228 16.68 -20.89 -6.94
C LEU A 228 18.09 -20.73 -7.51
N ALA A 229 19.16 -21.02 -6.76
CA ALA A 229 20.54 -20.87 -7.19
C ALA A 229 20.89 -21.71 -8.44
N ASP A 230 20.21 -22.84 -8.61
CA ASP A 230 20.36 -23.74 -9.78
C ASP A 230 19.55 -23.28 -11.00
N HIS A 231 18.77 -22.21 -10.87
CA HIS A 231 17.90 -21.67 -11.92
C HIS A 231 18.32 -20.24 -12.31
N THR A 232 18.27 -19.90 -13.60
CA THR A 232 18.56 -18.55 -14.14
C THR A 232 17.41 -17.56 -13.88
N VAL A 233 16.74 -17.70 -12.74
CA VAL A 233 15.48 -17.04 -12.41
C VAL A 233 15.71 -16.06 -11.27
N ILE A 234 15.23 -14.82 -11.42
CA ILE A 234 15.35 -13.79 -10.39
C ILE A 234 14.13 -13.86 -9.47
N TRP A 235 14.35 -14.13 -8.18
CA TRP A 235 13.29 -14.27 -7.17
C TRP A 235 12.33 -13.07 -7.12
N ASP A 236 12.86 -11.84 -7.06
CA ASP A 236 12.04 -10.63 -6.90
C ASP A 236 11.19 -10.29 -8.14
N LYS A 237 11.45 -10.94 -9.28
CA LYS A 237 10.64 -10.80 -10.50
C LYS A 237 9.54 -11.86 -10.61
N GLN A 238 9.47 -12.80 -9.66
CA GLN A 238 8.46 -13.86 -9.66
C GLN A 238 7.12 -13.37 -9.13
N ARG A 239 6.04 -14.04 -9.56
CA ARG A 239 4.70 -13.79 -9.04
C ARG A 239 4.62 -14.13 -7.55
N ALA A 240 3.78 -13.40 -6.82
CA ALA A 240 3.65 -13.55 -5.37
C ALA A 240 3.11 -14.93 -4.94
N ASP A 241 2.20 -15.53 -5.72
CA ASP A 241 1.73 -16.90 -5.51
C ASP A 241 2.86 -17.92 -5.66
N LEU A 242 3.69 -17.79 -6.70
CA LEU A 242 4.85 -18.67 -6.90
C LEU A 242 5.82 -18.58 -5.73
N GLN A 243 6.15 -17.37 -5.26
CA GLN A 243 7.00 -17.17 -4.08
C GLN A 243 6.43 -17.81 -2.82
N LEU A 244 5.12 -17.69 -2.58
CA LEU A 244 4.45 -18.26 -1.40
C LEU A 244 4.39 -19.80 -1.48
N VAL A 245 4.15 -20.36 -2.66
CA VAL A 245 4.14 -21.82 -2.87
C VAL A 245 5.53 -22.42 -2.71
N MET A 246 6.59 -21.76 -3.20
CA MET A 246 7.98 -22.19 -2.94
C MET A 246 8.33 -22.14 -1.45
N ARG A 247 7.83 -21.13 -0.73
CA ARG A 247 7.97 -21.05 0.73
C ARG A 247 7.18 -22.12 1.50
N SER A 248 6.22 -22.79 0.85
CA SER A 248 5.53 -23.95 1.42
C SER A 248 6.35 -25.25 1.36
N GLY A 249 7.57 -25.21 0.78
CA GLY A 249 8.48 -26.35 0.71
C GLY A 249 8.61 -27.00 -0.68
N LEU A 250 7.93 -26.50 -1.71
CA LEU A 250 8.07 -26.98 -3.08
C LEU A 250 9.30 -26.40 -3.78
N ASP A 251 9.87 -27.14 -4.72
CA ASP A 251 10.91 -26.61 -5.60
C ASP A 251 10.31 -25.65 -6.65
N TYR A 252 11.18 -25.01 -7.44
CA TYR A 252 10.72 -24.03 -8.42
C TYR A 252 9.83 -24.64 -9.51
N LEU A 253 10.18 -25.83 -10.02
CA LEU A 253 9.46 -26.47 -11.13
C LEU A 253 8.07 -26.95 -10.67
N ASP A 254 8.00 -27.63 -9.53
CA ASP A 254 6.76 -28.09 -8.91
C ASP A 254 5.85 -26.91 -8.55
N ALA A 255 6.43 -25.85 -7.98
CA ALA A 255 5.67 -24.65 -7.64
C ALA A 255 5.15 -23.93 -8.90
N PHE A 256 5.95 -23.90 -9.96
CA PHE A 256 5.58 -23.30 -11.23
C PHE A 256 4.46 -24.07 -11.93
N GLU A 257 4.53 -25.41 -11.96
CA GLU A 257 3.45 -26.25 -12.49
C GLU A 257 2.16 -26.10 -11.68
N LEU A 258 2.27 -26.05 -10.34
CA LEU A 258 1.11 -25.91 -9.47
C LEU A 258 0.38 -24.57 -9.67
N VAL A 259 1.13 -23.46 -9.81
CA VAL A 259 0.59 -22.10 -9.93
C VAL A 259 0.12 -21.76 -11.35
N ASN A 260 0.64 -22.44 -12.37
CA ASN A 260 0.21 -22.24 -13.75
C ASN A 260 -0.84 -23.25 -14.23
N GLY A 261 -1.14 -24.29 -13.45
CA GLY A 261 -2.26 -25.21 -13.70
C GLY A 261 -3.53 -24.84 -12.94
N ASP A 262 -4.63 -25.52 -13.26
CA ASP A 262 -5.91 -25.45 -12.53
C ASP A 262 -5.87 -26.33 -11.25
N HIS A 263 -4.81 -26.15 -10.44
CA HIS A 263 -4.61 -26.92 -9.21
C HIS A 263 -4.93 -26.09 -7.96
N LEU A 264 -5.21 -26.79 -6.84
CA LEU A 264 -5.54 -26.15 -5.57
C LEU A 264 -4.29 -25.54 -4.92
N VAL A 265 -4.13 -24.22 -5.03
CA VAL A 265 -3.00 -23.48 -4.46
C VAL A 265 -3.32 -22.93 -3.05
N HIS A 266 -4.58 -22.61 -2.76
CA HIS A 266 -5.00 -22.00 -1.48
C HIS A 266 -4.57 -22.78 -0.21
N PRO A 267 -4.52 -24.12 -0.16
CA PRO A 267 -4.11 -24.82 1.07
C PRO A 267 -2.64 -24.62 1.44
N ARG A 268 -1.84 -24.06 0.54
CA ARG A 268 -0.40 -23.78 0.74
C ARG A 268 -0.11 -22.30 1.02
N ILE A 269 -1.10 -21.43 0.88
CA ILE A 269 -0.95 -19.99 1.07
C ILE A 269 -1.67 -19.56 2.35
N PRO A 270 -1.01 -18.83 3.28
CA PRO A 270 -1.67 -18.28 4.46
C PRO A 270 -2.90 -17.44 4.09
N VAL A 271 -3.99 -17.59 4.85
CA VAL A 271 -5.27 -16.86 4.63
C VAL A 271 -5.06 -15.35 4.40
N ARG A 272 -4.17 -14.71 5.16
CA ARG A 272 -3.88 -13.27 5.05
C ARG A 272 -3.32 -12.89 3.69
N GLU A 273 -2.30 -13.62 3.23
CA GLU A 273 -1.64 -13.38 1.95
C GLU A 273 -2.56 -13.73 0.78
N LEU A 274 -3.33 -14.82 0.90
CA LEU A 274 -4.32 -15.21 -0.08
C LEU A 274 -5.38 -14.11 -0.26
N THR A 275 -5.89 -13.55 0.83
CA THR A 275 -6.89 -12.47 0.81
C THR A 275 -6.35 -11.22 0.12
N LEU A 276 -5.12 -10.81 0.44
CA LEU A 276 -4.47 -9.65 -0.21
C LEU A 276 -4.30 -9.86 -1.72
N MET A 277 -3.91 -11.07 -2.11
CA MET A 277 -3.72 -11.42 -3.51
C MET A 277 -5.04 -11.39 -4.28
N LEU A 278 -6.09 -12.00 -3.73
CA LEU A 278 -7.43 -12.00 -4.32
C LEU A 278 -8.00 -10.58 -4.42
N ALA A 279 -7.89 -9.76 -3.38
CA ALA A 279 -8.34 -8.36 -3.43
C ALA A 279 -7.64 -7.57 -4.54
N ARG A 280 -6.32 -7.76 -4.69
CA ARG A 280 -5.54 -7.14 -5.78
C ARG A 280 -6.01 -7.65 -7.14
N MET A 281 -6.20 -8.95 -7.30
CA MET A 281 -6.67 -9.55 -8.55
C MET A 281 -8.07 -9.08 -8.95
N MET A 282 -8.99 -8.97 -7.98
CA MET A 282 -10.34 -8.45 -8.18
C MET A 282 -10.32 -6.98 -8.61
N TYR A 283 -9.50 -6.15 -7.95
CA TYR A 283 -9.34 -4.73 -8.29
C TYR A 283 -8.82 -4.53 -9.72
N TRP A 284 -7.87 -5.37 -10.15
CA TRP A 284 -7.27 -5.29 -11.49
C TRP A 284 -8.02 -6.12 -12.57
N GLY A 285 -9.11 -6.81 -12.22
CA GLY A 285 -9.83 -7.70 -13.15
C GLY A 285 -8.98 -8.87 -13.66
N ARG A 286 -8.03 -9.36 -12.85
CA ARG A 286 -7.05 -10.40 -13.21
C ARG A 286 -7.40 -11.79 -12.70
N LEU A 287 -8.61 -11.96 -12.17
CA LEU A 287 -9.05 -13.21 -11.57
C LEU A 287 -9.09 -14.35 -12.61
N ASN A 288 -9.59 -14.08 -13.82
CA ASN A 288 -9.60 -15.05 -14.93
C ASN A 288 -8.22 -15.32 -15.56
N HIS A 289 -7.23 -14.46 -15.31
CA HIS A 289 -5.87 -14.61 -15.89
C HIS A 289 -4.97 -15.53 -15.04
N THR A 290 -5.52 -16.10 -13.98
CA THR A 290 -4.78 -16.89 -13.00
C THR A 290 -5.50 -18.22 -12.81
N PRO A 291 -4.99 -19.31 -13.42
CA PRO A 291 -5.68 -20.60 -13.50
C PRO A 291 -6.17 -21.11 -12.12
N TRP A 292 -5.29 -21.12 -11.12
CA TRP A 292 -5.65 -21.58 -9.76
C TRP A 292 -6.75 -20.76 -9.06
N ALA A 293 -7.04 -19.53 -9.50
CA ALA A 293 -8.12 -18.71 -8.92
C ALA A 293 -9.52 -19.25 -9.27
N ASN A 294 -9.63 -20.13 -10.27
CA ASN A 294 -10.87 -20.82 -10.62
C ASN A 294 -11.31 -21.83 -9.55
N SER A 295 -10.39 -22.30 -8.70
CA SER A 295 -10.64 -23.35 -7.70
C SER A 295 -10.57 -22.81 -6.26
N LEU A 296 -11.33 -21.75 -5.98
CA LEU A 296 -11.39 -21.11 -4.65
C LEU A 296 -12.40 -21.82 -3.72
N ALA A 297 -12.14 -21.79 -2.41
CA ALA A 297 -12.97 -22.42 -1.40
C ALA A 297 -14.39 -21.83 -1.35
N SER A 298 -15.39 -22.68 -1.10
CA SER A 298 -16.77 -22.23 -0.86
C SER A 298 -16.93 -21.84 0.61
N SER A 299 -17.14 -20.56 0.89
CA SER A 299 -17.66 -20.12 2.18
C SER A 299 -19.16 -20.44 2.22
N GLU A 300 -19.53 -21.69 2.46
CA GLU A 300 -20.91 -22.05 2.81
C GLU A 300 -21.05 -22.10 4.33
N LYS A 301 -21.80 -21.11 4.85
CA LYS A 301 -22.15 -20.98 6.27
C LYS A 301 -22.91 -22.23 6.72
N THR A 302 -22.34 -23.00 7.63
CA THR A 302 -23.09 -23.86 8.53
C THR A 302 -23.71 -22.99 9.63
N ALA A 303 -25.01 -22.70 9.50
CA ALA A 303 -25.82 -22.27 10.62
C ALA A 303 -26.17 -23.52 11.47
N PRO A 304 -26.14 -23.44 12.81
CA PRO A 304 -26.55 -24.55 13.67
C PRO A 304 -28.08 -24.68 13.67
N GLY A 305 -28.56 -25.90 13.47
CA GLY A 305 -29.92 -26.37 13.77
C GLY A 305 -29.84 -27.57 14.69
#